data_AF-A0A9P7SZ52-F1
#
_entry.id   AF-A0A9P7SZ52-F1
#
_cell.length_a   1.000
_cell.length_b   1.000
_cell.length_c   1.000
_cell.angle_alpha   90.00
_cell.angle_beta   90.00
_cell.angle_gamma   90.00
#
_symmetry.space_group_name_H-M   'P 1'
#
loop_
_entity.id
_entity.type
_entity.pdbx_description
1 polymer ?
#
loop_
_entity_poly.entity_id
_entity_poly.type
_entity_poly.pdbx_seq_one_letter_code
_entity_poly.pdbx_strand_id
1 'polypeptide(L)'
;MDSNWKKDHLKDEDLKKTVTQMHLCAYINPNNEGDEEYPPTNHWVVFLETSSTHSVRIDMGPGYGSDGLRGRITISSKSYTYTDKAIHKLSFPPNDKTKVQDIVRVINKKWASKIRIQL
;
A
#
# COMPACT_ATOMS: atom_id res chain seq x y z
N MET A 1 4.04 -2.47 -15.58
CA MET A 1 3.49 -1.58 -14.54
C MET A 1 3.02 -0.34 -15.25
N ASP A 2 1.75 -0.03 -15.14
CA ASP A 2 1.09 1.14 -15.72
C ASP A 2 1.36 2.42 -14.90
N SER A 3 0.94 3.57 -15.41
CA SER A 3 1.18 4.91 -14.84
C SER A 3 0.69 5.11 -13.39
N ASN A 4 -0.14 4.20 -12.89
CA ASN A 4 -0.71 4.24 -11.53
C ASN A 4 0.15 3.50 -10.49
N TRP A 5 1.28 2.91 -10.89
CA TRP A 5 2.19 2.19 -10.01
C TRP A 5 3.59 2.80 -10.01
N LYS A 6 4.15 2.95 -8.81
CA LYS A 6 5.55 3.32 -8.64
C LYS A 6 6.27 2.27 -7.79
N LYS A 7 7.34 1.68 -8.34
CA LYS A 7 8.35 1.01 -7.53
C LYS A 7 9.23 2.11 -6.91
N ASP A 8 9.33 2.13 -5.60
CA ASP A 8 10.17 3.08 -4.88
C ASP A 8 11.16 2.28 -4.03
N HIS A 9 12.39 2.14 -4.54
CA HIS A 9 13.44 1.30 -3.92
C HIS A 9 12.97 -0.14 -3.61
N LEU A 10 12.01 -0.67 -4.35
CA LEU A 10 11.56 -2.05 -4.23
C LEU A 10 12.66 -2.98 -4.72
N LYS A 11 13.12 -3.88 -3.86
CA LYS A 11 14.05 -4.95 -4.23
C LYS A 11 13.26 -6.12 -4.82
N ASP A 12 13.64 -6.59 -6.01
CA ASP A 12 12.92 -7.68 -6.68
C ASP A 12 13.00 -9.01 -5.90
N GLU A 13 14.00 -9.19 -5.02
CA GLU A 13 14.08 -10.32 -4.09
C GLU A 13 12.93 -10.34 -3.06
N ASP A 14 12.44 -9.16 -2.64
CA ASP A 14 11.37 -9.06 -1.65
C ASP A 14 10.04 -9.53 -2.21
N LEU A 15 9.85 -9.47 -3.54
CA LEU A 15 8.67 -10.03 -4.21
C LEU A 15 8.52 -11.54 -3.98
N LYS A 16 9.65 -12.25 -3.82
CA LYS A 16 9.68 -13.72 -3.65
C LYS A 16 9.51 -14.16 -2.20
N LYS A 17 9.62 -13.24 -1.24
CA LYS A 17 9.53 -13.53 0.19
C LYS A 17 8.10 -13.84 0.61
N THR A 18 7.99 -14.75 1.57
CA THR A 18 6.72 -15.10 2.23
C THR A 18 6.36 -14.00 3.22
N VAL A 19 5.09 -13.63 3.25
CA VAL A 19 4.56 -12.69 4.22
C VAL A 19 4.27 -13.45 5.52
N THR A 20 4.82 -12.99 6.64
CA THR A 20 4.59 -13.56 7.99
C THR A 20 3.42 -12.88 8.68
N GLN A 21 3.28 -11.57 8.49
CA GLN A 21 2.21 -10.77 9.05
C GLN A 21 1.86 -9.61 8.13
N MET A 22 0.59 -9.22 8.09
CA MET A 22 0.14 -7.99 7.45
C MET A 22 -0.19 -6.97 8.53
N HIS A 23 0.31 -5.75 8.38
CA HIS A 23 -0.03 -4.62 9.24
C HIS A 23 -0.74 -3.56 8.42
N LEU A 24 -1.99 -3.27 8.78
CA LEU A 24 -2.74 -2.13 8.29
C LEU A 24 -2.54 -0.98 9.28
N CYS A 25 -1.90 0.09 8.82
CA CYS A 25 -1.53 1.24 9.63
C CYS A 25 -2.26 2.49 9.14
N ALA A 26 -2.81 3.26 10.07
CA ALA A 26 -3.36 4.59 9.81
C ALA A 26 -2.41 5.66 10.35
N TYR A 27 -2.11 6.67 9.54
CA TYR A 27 -1.43 7.88 9.96
C TYR A 27 -2.41 9.04 10.04
N ILE A 28 -2.09 10.02 10.89
CA ILE A 28 -2.71 11.34 10.81
C ILE A 28 -2.46 11.88 9.41
N ASN A 29 -3.53 12.36 8.78
CA ASN A 29 -3.47 13.01 7.48
C ASN A 29 -3.86 14.48 7.68
N PRO A 30 -2.93 15.34 8.16
CA PRO A 30 -3.28 16.70 8.58
C PRO A 30 -3.73 17.58 7.41
N ASN A 31 -3.43 17.17 6.18
CA ASN A 31 -3.77 17.89 4.95
C ASN A 31 -5.07 17.37 4.31
N ASN A 32 -5.77 16.42 4.95
CA ASN A 32 -7.09 16.00 4.52
C ASN A 32 -8.11 16.82 5.29
N GLU A 33 -8.78 17.74 4.60
CA GLU A 33 -9.80 18.60 5.19
C GLU A 33 -11.19 17.93 5.24
N GLY A 34 -11.33 16.72 4.68
CA GLY A 34 -12.63 16.13 4.38
C GLY A 34 -13.24 16.73 3.11
N ASP A 35 -14.49 16.39 2.83
CA ASP A 35 -15.25 16.97 1.72
C ASP A 35 -16.74 17.00 2.07
N GLU A 36 -17.39 18.15 1.92
CA GLU A 36 -18.80 18.38 2.28
C GLU A 36 -19.21 17.77 3.64
N GLU A 37 -19.92 16.65 3.62
CA GLU A 37 -20.41 15.92 4.80
C GLU A 37 -19.44 14.84 5.30
N TYR A 38 -18.35 14.58 4.58
CA TYR A 38 -17.38 13.55 4.87
C TYR A 38 -16.20 14.12 5.68
N PRO A 39 -15.97 13.62 6.91
CA PRO A 39 -14.86 14.09 7.72
C PRO A 39 -13.51 13.67 7.12
N PRO A 40 -12.41 14.35 7.50
CA PRO A 40 -11.05 13.93 7.23
C PRO A 40 -10.82 12.44 7.45
N THR A 41 -10.18 11.78 6.49
CA THR A 41 -9.79 10.37 6.61
C THR A 41 -8.29 10.22 6.80
N ASN A 42 -7.91 9.21 7.59
CA ASN A 42 -6.51 8.86 7.83
C ASN A 42 -5.80 8.43 6.54
N HIS A 43 -4.47 8.59 6.51
CA HIS A 43 -3.64 8.03 5.45
C HIS A 43 -3.34 6.56 5.75
N TRP A 44 -3.82 5.66 4.90
CA TRP A 44 -3.73 4.22 5.13
C TRP A 44 -2.60 3.58 4.35
N VAL A 45 -1.79 2.78 5.05
CA VAL A 45 -0.65 2.07 4.49
C VAL A 45 -0.66 0.62 4.97
N VAL A 46 -0.26 -0.28 4.09
CA VAL A 46 -0.11 -1.71 4.40
C VAL A 46 1.38 -2.05 4.43
N PHE A 47 1.81 -2.73 5.49
CA PHE A 47 3.12 -3.38 5.55
C PHE A 47 2.96 -4.88 5.47
N LEU A 48 3.69 -5.49 4.55
CA LEU A 48 3.81 -6.94 4.38
C LEU A 48 5.11 -7.36 5.06
N GLU A 49 5.03 -7.81 6.31
CA GLU A 49 6.19 -8.30 7.04
C GLU A 49 6.73 -9.57 6.38
N THR A 50 8.04 -9.62 6.14
CA THR A 50 8.74 -10.76 5.53
C THR A 50 9.81 -11.36 6.44
N SER A 51 10.22 -10.61 7.47
CA SER A 51 11.04 -11.05 8.60
C SER A 51 10.85 -10.06 9.76
N SER A 52 11.41 -10.36 10.92
CA SER A 52 11.38 -9.48 12.10
C SER A 52 12.03 -8.10 11.90
N THR A 53 12.70 -7.88 10.77
CA THR A 53 13.35 -6.60 10.44
C THR A 53 13.03 -6.11 9.04
N HIS A 54 12.14 -6.75 8.30
CA HIS A 54 11.88 -6.39 6.90
C HIS A 54 10.42 -6.46 6.53
N SER A 55 9.97 -5.48 5.77
CA SER A 55 8.64 -5.46 5.18
C SER A 55 8.64 -4.87 3.78
N VAL A 56 7.56 -5.14 3.05
CA VAL A 56 7.20 -4.41 1.84
C VAL A 56 6.02 -3.51 2.16
N ARG A 57 6.23 -2.20 2.00
CA ARG A 57 5.21 -1.18 2.22
C ARG A 57 4.44 -0.92 0.93
N ILE A 58 3.13 -1.04 1.00
CA ILE A 58 2.16 -0.61 -0.01
C ILE A 58 1.49 0.66 0.51
N ASP A 59 1.72 1.75 -0.21
CA ASP A 59 1.28 3.09 0.15
C ASP A 59 0.43 3.64 -0.99
N MET A 60 -0.72 4.24 -0.68
CA MET A 60 -1.61 4.83 -1.68
C MET A 60 -1.78 6.30 -1.39
N GLY A 61 -1.31 7.15 -2.29
CA GLY A 61 -1.43 8.60 -2.17
C GLY A 61 -1.81 9.25 -3.49
N PRO A 62 -2.00 10.57 -3.52
CA PRO A 62 -2.25 11.30 -4.75
C PRO A 62 -1.07 11.11 -5.74
N GLY A 63 -1.42 10.85 -6.99
CA GLY A 63 -0.51 10.74 -8.13
C GLY A 63 -0.16 12.10 -8.73
N TYR A 64 0.55 12.09 -9.87
CA TYR A 64 0.85 13.32 -10.61
C TYR A 64 -0.31 13.71 -11.54
N GLY A 65 -0.68 15.00 -11.53
CA GLY A 65 -1.76 15.59 -12.31
C GLY A 65 -2.26 16.86 -11.62
N SER A 66 -2.68 17.88 -12.37
CA SER A 66 -3.18 19.16 -11.83
C SER A 66 -4.50 19.03 -11.06
N ASP A 67 -5.14 17.87 -11.10
CA ASP A 67 -6.43 17.59 -10.46
C ASP A 67 -6.29 16.92 -9.09
N GLY A 68 -5.15 16.28 -8.77
CA GLY A 68 -4.97 15.52 -7.52
C GLY A 68 -5.86 14.27 -7.41
N LEU A 69 -6.69 13.99 -8.42
CA LEU A 69 -7.73 12.96 -8.41
C LEU A 69 -7.21 11.56 -8.78
N ARG A 70 -5.98 11.45 -9.28
CA ARG A 70 -5.40 10.18 -9.71
C ARG A 70 -4.67 9.50 -8.55
N GLY A 71 -5.30 8.53 -7.90
CA GLY A 71 -4.62 7.71 -6.91
C GLY A 71 -3.44 6.92 -7.51
N ARG A 72 -2.31 6.88 -6.80
CA ARG A 72 -1.12 6.11 -7.18
C ARG A 72 -0.72 5.18 -6.05
N ILE A 73 -0.41 3.94 -6.40
CA ILE A 73 0.13 2.95 -5.47
C ILE A 73 1.66 2.95 -5.57
N THR A 74 2.32 3.14 -4.44
CA THR A 74 3.76 3.03 -4.30
C THR A 74 4.09 1.77 -3.52
N ILE A 75 4.96 0.92 -4.08
CA ILE A 75 5.48 -0.26 -3.40
C ILE A 75 6.95 -0.02 -3.09
N SER A 76 7.36 -0.26 -1.84
CA SER A 76 8.73 -0.01 -1.39
C SER A 76 9.21 -1.05 -0.38
N SER A 77 10.48 -1.45 -0.49
CA SER A 77 11.14 -2.29 0.52
C SER A 77 11.52 -1.46 1.74
N LYS A 78 11.33 -2.01 2.94
CA LYS A 78 11.66 -1.37 4.22
C LYS A 78 12.49 -2.30 5.09
N SER A 79 13.44 -1.72 5.82
CA SER A 79 14.30 -2.38 6.81
C SER A 79 13.69 -2.34 8.22
N TYR A 80 12.36 -2.36 8.31
CA TYR A 80 11.57 -2.44 9.52
C TYR A 80 10.24 -3.14 9.21
N THR A 81 9.56 -3.70 10.21
CA THR A 81 8.30 -4.46 10.03
C THR A 81 7.10 -3.55 9.77
N TYR A 82 7.00 -2.47 10.55
CA TYR A 82 6.07 -1.35 10.42
C TYR A 82 6.63 -0.16 11.21
N THR A 83 5.94 0.99 11.18
CA THR A 83 6.37 2.19 11.92
C THR A 83 5.55 2.41 13.18
N ASP A 84 6.19 3.00 14.18
CA ASP A 84 5.65 3.55 15.41
C ASP A 84 4.83 4.84 15.23
N LYS A 85 4.92 5.48 14.05
CA LYS A 85 4.17 6.72 13.74
C LYS A 85 2.68 6.49 13.47
N ALA A 86 2.22 5.26 13.43
CA ALA A 86 0.82 4.93 13.17
C ALA A 86 -0.05 5.23 14.41
N ILE A 87 -1.16 5.94 14.21
CA ILE A 87 -2.15 6.21 15.28
C ILE A 87 -3.10 5.04 15.51
N HIS A 88 -3.33 4.23 14.47
CA HIS A 88 -4.02 2.96 14.58
C HIS A 88 -3.28 1.88 13.82
N LYS A 89 -3.33 0.66 14.36
CA LYS A 89 -2.70 -0.51 13.77
C LYS A 89 -3.61 -1.71 13.94
N LEU A 90 -3.89 -2.39 12.83
CA LEU A 90 -4.48 -3.71 12.80
C LEU A 90 -3.46 -4.69 12.23
N SER A 91 -3.25 -5.82 12.88
CA SER A 91 -2.27 -6.82 12.43
C SER A 91 -2.92 -8.19 12.36
N PHE A 92 -2.69 -8.91 11.27
CA PHE A 92 -3.32 -10.20 11.02
C PHE A 92 -2.40 -11.09 10.18
N PRO A 93 -2.42 -12.41 10.41
CA PRO A 93 -1.64 -13.33 9.61
C PRO A 93 -2.24 -13.45 8.20
N PRO A 94 -1.41 -13.57 7.14
CA PRO A 94 -1.88 -14.02 5.84
C PRO A 94 -2.21 -15.52 5.86
N ASN A 95 -2.85 -16.02 4.80
CA ASN A 95 -2.91 -17.46 4.56
C ASN A 95 -1.50 -18.02 4.36
N ASP A 96 -1.29 -19.26 4.80
CA ASP A 96 0.00 -19.95 4.72
C ASP A 96 0.63 -19.84 3.33
N LYS A 97 1.92 -19.47 3.30
CA LYS A 97 2.77 -19.37 2.09
C LYS A 97 2.44 -18.22 1.12
N THR A 98 1.61 -17.25 1.51
CA THR A 98 1.37 -16.05 0.68
C THR A 98 2.67 -15.29 0.44
N LYS A 99 3.08 -15.08 -0.81
CA LYS A 99 4.25 -14.24 -1.16
C LYS A 99 3.83 -12.80 -1.42
N VAL A 100 4.77 -11.87 -1.29
CA VAL A 100 4.55 -10.46 -1.65
C VAL A 100 4.03 -10.32 -3.10
N GLN A 101 4.63 -11.05 -4.05
CA GLN A 101 4.18 -11.03 -5.45
C GLN A 101 2.72 -11.46 -5.64
N ASP A 102 2.19 -12.34 -4.78
CA ASP A 102 0.80 -12.82 -4.89
C ASP A 102 -0.17 -11.69 -4.56
N ILE A 103 0.13 -10.94 -3.49
CA ILE A 103 -0.64 -9.77 -3.07
C ILE A 103 -0.55 -8.68 -4.14
N VAL A 104 0.65 -8.35 -4.61
CA VAL A 104 0.87 -7.36 -5.68
C VAL A 104 0.11 -7.75 -6.94
N ARG A 105 0.10 -9.04 -7.31
CA ARG A 105 -0.64 -9.56 -8.46
C ARG A 105 -2.15 -9.42 -8.27
N VAL A 106 -2.69 -9.70 -7.09
CA VAL A 106 -4.14 -9.53 -6.80
C VAL A 106 -4.55 -8.07 -6.93
N ILE A 107 -3.78 -7.15 -6.36
CA ILE A 107 -4.07 -5.72 -6.44
C ILE A 107 -4.00 -5.25 -7.91
N ASN A 108 -2.95 -5.62 -8.65
CA ASN A 108 -2.81 -5.33 -10.08
C ASN A 108 -4.02 -5.82 -10.89
N LYS A 109 -4.44 -7.08 -10.69
CA LYS A 109 -5.56 -7.67 -11.42
C LYS A 109 -6.87 -6.94 -11.15
N LYS A 110 -7.15 -6.61 -9.88
CA LYS A 110 -8.39 -5.93 -9.49
C LYS A 110 -8.41 -4.46 -9.94
N TRP A 111 -7.27 -3.78 -9.87
CA TRP A 111 -7.12 -2.41 -10.35
C TRP A 111 -7.31 -2.32 -11.86
N ALA A 112 -6.63 -3.17 -12.63
CA ALA A 112 -6.78 -3.24 -14.08
C ALA A 112 -8.22 -3.57 -14.51
N SER A 113 -8.96 -4.37 -13.72
CA SER A 113 -10.38 -4.65 -14.00
C SER A 113 -11.32 -3.47 -13.73
N LYS A 114 -10.92 -2.52 -12.87
CA LYS A 114 -11.72 -1.33 -12.54
C LYS A 114 -11.42 -0.13 -13.46
N ILE A 115 -10.22 -0.06 -14.06
CA ILE A 115 -9.87 0.94 -15.09
C ILE A 115 -10.17 0.40 -16.50
N ARG A 116 -11.39 -0.09 -16.71
CA ARG A 116 -12.04 -0.07 -18.02
C ARG A 116 -13.05 1.06 -17.96
N ILE A 117 -12.56 2.30 -17.98
CA ILE A 117 -13.40 3.43 -18.38
C ILE A 117 -13.52 3.27 -19.89
N GLN A 118 -14.75 3.04 -20.35
CA GLN A 118 -15.11 3.11 -21.75
C GLN A 118 -14.62 4.45 -22.30
N LEU A 119 -13.70 4.39 -23.28
CA LEU A 119 -13.54 5.47 -24.24
C LEU A 119 -14.73 5.48 -25.18
#